data_AF-A0A2S2QZE0-F1
#
_entry.id   AF-A0A2S2QZE0-F1
#
_cell.length_a   1.000
_cell.length_b   1.000
_cell.length_c   1.000
_cell.angle_alpha   90.00
_cell.angle_beta   90.00
_cell.angle_gamma   90.00
#
_symmetry.space_group_name_H-M   'P 1'
#
loop_
_entity.id
_entity.type
_entity.pdbx_description
1 polymer ?
#
loop_
_entity_poly.entity_id
_entity_poly.type
_entity_poly.pdbx_seq_one_letter_code
_entity_poly.pdbx_strand_id
1 'polypeptide(L)'
;MISRFWNWANTSPGNPESVITANMGQSQSGIDADTENSGNLTQSGSSDLNQISLDSTDRTISSMTKKKDSHSKDNVVPTYPDGSINYDAIYEDQDESDVTMQGSVVTHLISQVKIGMDLTKVALPTFILERRSLLEMYADYLAHPDLFLKANDLKTPEERMVQIVRWYLSSYHAGRNSAVAKKPYNPILGEIFRCHWDVPGIAIESESSNNITSQKNAENDVSIEEDNPLPWTDSDQLIFLAEQVSHHPPISAFYAEHKKKKVSFCASVWTKSKFLGLSVAVHHVGQGIVRLLKHKEEYISTFPSGYGRSILTVPWIELGGTVTIKCPQTGYHCDIEFHTKPFYGGKKHRITAEVFGPKTKKSFLSISGEWNGSMEAKWADGVSFSTSKISNIVY
;
A
#
# COMPACT_ATOMS: atom_id res chain seq x y z
N MET A 1 -23.72 5.90 -2.86
CA MET A 1 -22.87 5.23 -1.84
C MET A 1 -21.40 5.67 -1.84
N ILE A 2 -20.91 6.34 -2.89
CA ILE A 2 -19.71 7.21 -2.88
C ILE A 2 -19.73 8.19 -1.68
N SER A 3 -20.93 8.67 -1.29
CA SER A 3 -21.13 9.44 -0.06
C SER A 3 -20.80 8.71 1.23
N ARG A 4 -20.81 7.37 1.33
CA ARG A 4 -20.39 6.65 2.56
C ARG A 4 -18.88 6.61 2.69
N PHE A 5 -18.16 6.41 1.58
CA PHE A 5 -16.70 6.55 1.52
C PHE A 5 -16.28 7.98 1.85
N TRP A 6 -16.88 8.99 1.20
CA TRP A 6 -16.60 10.39 1.48
C TRP A 6 -17.11 10.87 2.83
N ASN A 7 -18.30 10.47 3.29
CA ASN A 7 -18.76 10.79 4.64
C ASN A 7 -17.82 10.20 5.67
N TRP A 8 -17.41 8.92 5.55
CA TRP A 8 -16.44 8.34 6.47
C TRP A 8 -15.08 9.03 6.39
N ALA A 9 -14.54 9.29 5.19
CA ALA A 9 -13.29 10.02 4.99
C ALA A 9 -13.34 11.44 5.60
N ASN A 10 -14.52 12.08 5.58
CA ASN A 10 -14.75 13.41 6.13
C ASN A 10 -15.16 13.42 7.62
N THR A 11 -15.55 12.28 8.22
CA THR A 11 -16.04 12.21 9.62
C THR A 11 -15.17 11.37 10.55
N SER A 12 -14.04 10.83 10.10
CA SER A 12 -13.19 9.97 10.94
C SER A 12 -12.52 10.78 12.08
N PRO A 13 -12.73 10.42 13.37
CA PRO A 13 -12.25 11.20 14.49
C PRO A 13 -10.79 10.88 14.79
N GLY A 14 -9.89 11.72 14.28
CA GLY A 14 -8.46 11.66 14.54
C GLY A 14 -7.78 13.00 14.27
N ASN A 15 -7.90 13.91 15.24
CA ASN A 15 -7.30 15.26 15.34
C ASN A 15 -8.25 16.43 14.96
N PRO A 16 -8.68 17.30 15.90
CA PRO A 16 -9.66 18.36 15.67
C PRO A 16 -9.18 19.55 14.80
N GLU A 17 -7.97 19.50 14.20
CA GLU A 17 -7.48 20.53 13.26
C GLU A 17 -7.49 20.10 11.79
N SER A 18 -7.97 18.89 11.45
CA SER A 18 -8.04 18.42 10.07
C SER A 18 -9.47 18.20 9.58
N VAL A 19 -10.33 19.22 9.74
CA VAL A 19 -11.58 19.30 8.99
C VAL A 19 -11.20 19.55 7.52
N ILE A 20 -11.11 18.48 6.73
CA ILE A 20 -10.90 18.58 5.29
C ILE A 20 -12.24 18.93 4.65
N THR A 21 -12.56 20.22 4.64
CA THR A 21 -13.61 20.75 3.74
C THR A 21 -13.03 20.83 2.33
N ALA A 22 -13.32 19.83 1.51
CA ALA A 22 -13.20 19.96 0.06
C ALA A 22 -14.34 20.87 -0.42
N ASN A 23 -14.05 22.16 -0.59
CA ASN A 23 -14.96 23.07 -1.30
C ASN A 23 -15.04 22.61 -2.76
N MET A 24 -16.16 22.00 -3.13
CA MET A 24 -16.53 21.83 -4.53
C MET A 24 -16.64 23.22 -5.16
N GLY A 25 -15.89 23.43 -6.25
CA GLY A 25 -15.55 24.75 -6.77
C GLY A 25 -16.75 25.64 -7.10
N GLN A 26 -16.55 26.94 -6.86
CA GLN A 26 -17.07 27.96 -7.76
C GLN A 26 -15.89 28.79 -8.24
N SER A 27 -15.72 28.79 -9.56
CA SER A 27 -14.83 29.69 -10.28
C SER A 27 -15.32 31.12 -10.11
N GLN A 28 -14.48 31.98 -9.54
CA GLN A 28 -14.53 33.41 -9.79
C GLN A 28 -13.12 33.95 -9.98
N SER A 29 -12.89 34.47 -11.18
CA SER A 29 -11.77 35.29 -11.59
C SER A 29 -11.71 36.57 -10.76
N GLY A 30 -10.58 36.79 -10.09
CA GLY A 30 -10.23 38.05 -9.44
C GLY A 30 -8.82 38.43 -9.85
N ILE A 31 -8.72 39.44 -10.72
CA ILE A 31 -7.52 40.21 -11.01
C ILE A 31 -7.18 40.98 -9.75
N ASP A 32 -5.90 41.01 -9.33
CA ASP A 32 -5.34 42.21 -8.71
C ASP A 32 -3.81 42.24 -8.84
N ALA A 33 -3.34 43.46 -9.09
CA ALA A 33 -2.02 43.85 -9.54
C ALA A 33 -1.08 44.23 -8.37
N ASP A 34 0.20 44.23 -8.70
CA ASP A 34 1.30 45.07 -8.23
C ASP A 34 1.42 45.42 -6.74
N THR A 35 2.55 45.02 -6.14
CA THR A 35 3.39 46.02 -5.46
C THR A 35 4.86 45.62 -5.49
N GLU A 36 5.66 46.46 -6.14
CA GLU A 36 7.12 46.51 -6.05
C GLU A 36 7.56 46.72 -4.59
N ASN A 37 8.67 46.10 -4.20
CA ASN A 37 9.56 46.77 -3.25
C ASN A 37 11.03 46.48 -3.56
N SER A 38 11.67 47.54 -4.03
CA SER A 38 13.10 47.74 -4.24
C SER A 38 13.89 47.67 -2.93
N GLY A 39 15.03 46.98 -2.95
CA GLY A 39 16.01 46.98 -1.86
C GLY A 39 17.40 46.61 -2.36
N ASN A 40 18.08 47.57 -2.99
CA ASN A 40 19.51 47.50 -3.29
C ASN A 40 20.33 47.53 -2.00
N LEU A 41 21.33 46.64 -1.89
CA LEU A 41 22.54 46.90 -1.11
C LEU A 41 23.75 46.27 -1.81
N THR A 42 24.80 47.07 -1.87
CA THR A 42 25.99 47.02 -2.72
C THR A 42 27.10 46.11 -2.20
N GLN A 43 27.81 45.49 -3.16
CA GLN A 43 29.24 45.13 -3.24
C GLN A 43 30.14 45.10 -1.99
N SER A 44 30.92 44.01 -1.86
CA SER A 44 32.41 44.08 -1.83
C SER A 44 33.12 42.70 -1.81
N GLY A 45 34.17 42.54 -2.63
CA GLY A 45 35.37 41.68 -2.44
C GLY A 45 35.29 40.22 -2.94
N SER A 46 35.91 39.82 -4.06
CA SER A 46 37.34 39.48 -4.27
C SER A 46 37.79 38.26 -3.45
N SER A 47 38.53 37.24 -3.89
CA SER A 47 39.16 36.77 -5.15
C SER A 47 39.79 35.41 -4.77
N ASP A 48 39.61 34.35 -5.56
CA ASP A 48 40.67 33.60 -6.25
C ASP A 48 40.65 32.14 -5.79
N LEU A 49 40.65 31.20 -6.75
CA LEU A 49 41.40 29.93 -6.71
C LEU A 49 41.19 29.15 -8.01
N ASN A 50 42.15 29.36 -8.92
CA ASN A 50 42.87 28.38 -9.73
C ASN A 50 42.12 27.40 -10.66
N GLN A 51 42.21 27.75 -11.95
CA GLN A 51 42.77 26.93 -13.05
C GLN A 51 42.95 25.42 -12.78
N ILE A 52 42.15 24.61 -13.50
CA ILE A 52 42.56 23.28 -13.94
C ILE A 52 42.44 23.25 -15.48
N SER A 53 43.61 23.18 -16.11
CA SER A 53 43.82 22.87 -17.51
C SER A 53 43.35 21.44 -17.80
N LEU A 54 42.47 21.25 -18.78
CA LEU A 54 42.20 19.94 -19.38
C LEU A 54 42.89 19.90 -20.73
N ASP A 55 44.04 19.24 -20.71
CA ASP A 55 44.90 18.97 -21.83
C ASP A 55 44.22 18.03 -22.84
N SER A 56 44.63 18.21 -24.09
CA SER A 56 44.09 17.56 -25.27
C SER A 56 44.47 16.08 -25.29
N THR A 57 43.50 15.18 -25.43
CA THR A 57 43.75 13.84 -25.97
C THR A 57 42.81 13.56 -27.11
N ASP A 58 43.34 13.85 -28.29
CA ASP A 58 42.91 13.38 -29.58
C ASP A 58 42.87 11.83 -29.59
N ARG A 59 41.68 11.26 -29.77
CA ARG A 59 41.50 9.84 -30.12
C ARG A 59 40.51 9.74 -31.27
N THR A 60 41.08 9.77 -32.46
CA THR A 60 40.74 9.03 -33.67
C THR A 60 39.43 8.23 -33.61
N ILE A 61 38.43 8.73 -34.33
CA ILE A 61 37.18 8.04 -34.64
C ILE A 61 37.52 6.83 -35.53
N SER A 62 37.65 5.64 -34.91
CA SER A 62 37.76 4.37 -35.61
C SER A 62 36.42 3.65 -35.59
N SER A 63 35.85 3.52 -36.78
CA SER A 63 34.76 2.63 -37.23
C SER A 63 33.92 1.93 -36.15
N MET A 64 32.72 2.46 -35.88
CA MET A 64 31.63 1.65 -35.33
C MET A 64 31.16 0.67 -36.41
N THR A 65 31.60 -0.58 -36.31
CA THR A 65 30.98 -1.71 -37.00
C THR A 65 29.55 -1.85 -36.48
N LYS A 66 28.55 -1.62 -37.35
CA LYS A 66 27.13 -1.87 -37.07
C LYS A 66 26.97 -3.32 -36.56
N LYS A 67 26.82 -3.49 -35.25
CA LYS A 67 26.20 -4.71 -34.70
C LYS A 67 24.74 -4.70 -35.14
N LYS A 68 24.30 -5.78 -35.78
CA LYS A 68 22.91 -6.02 -36.15
C LYS A 68 22.03 -5.90 -34.92
N ASP A 69 21.15 -4.90 -34.90
CA ASP A 69 19.96 -4.91 -34.06
C ASP A 69 19.09 -6.09 -34.51
N SER A 70 19.04 -7.12 -33.69
CA SER A 70 18.13 -8.26 -33.86
C SER A 70 17.11 -8.26 -32.73
N HIS A 71 16.39 -7.16 -32.50
CA HIS A 71 15.26 -7.11 -31.57
C HIS A 71 14.05 -6.46 -32.24
N SER A 72 13.39 -7.20 -33.14
CA SER A 72 11.94 -7.11 -33.28
C SER A 72 11.34 -8.25 -32.47
N LYS A 73 11.21 -8.05 -31.15
CA LYS A 73 10.21 -8.81 -30.40
C LYS A 73 8.99 -7.91 -30.36
N ASP A 74 7.94 -8.32 -31.05
CA ASP A 74 6.63 -7.69 -30.91
C ASP A 74 6.28 -7.58 -29.43
N ASN A 75 5.79 -6.41 -29.00
CA ASN A 75 5.25 -6.17 -27.66
C ASN A 75 3.97 -7.01 -27.48
N VAL A 76 4.11 -8.33 -27.33
CA VAL A 76 2.98 -9.21 -27.06
C VAL A 76 2.60 -9.02 -25.59
N VAL A 77 1.41 -8.47 -25.37
CA VAL A 77 0.81 -8.36 -24.03
C VAL A 77 0.66 -9.78 -23.46
N PRO A 78 1.26 -10.08 -22.30
CA PRO A 78 1.12 -11.40 -21.69
C PRO A 78 -0.35 -11.75 -21.45
N THR A 79 -0.74 -13.01 -21.70
CA THR A 79 -2.11 -13.50 -21.47
C THR A 79 -2.11 -14.80 -20.69
N TYR A 80 -3.12 -15.02 -19.86
CA TYR A 80 -3.40 -16.32 -19.25
C TYR A 80 -3.88 -17.33 -20.31
N PRO A 81 -3.91 -18.66 -20.00
CA PRO A 81 -4.40 -19.69 -20.92
C PRO A 81 -5.85 -19.51 -21.39
N ASP A 82 -6.66 -18.75 -20.64
CA ASP A 82 -8.04 -18.40 -20.98
C ASP A 82 -8.16 -17.20 -21.94
N GLY A 83 -7.04 -16.60 -22.34
CA GLY A 83 -6.98 -15.44 -23.24
C GLY A 83 -7.15 -14.09 -22.56
N SER A 84 -7.34 -14.03 -21.24
CA SER A 84 -7.34 -12.78 -20.50
C SER A 84 -5.93 -12.21 -20.36
N ILE A 85 -5.82 -10.87 -20.28
CA ILE A 85 -4.51 -10.20 -20.14
C ILE A 85 -3.93 -10.50 -18.76
N ASN A 86 -2.70 -11.01 -18.74
CA ASN A 86 -1.91 -11.16 -17.53
C ASN A 86 -1.20 -9.84 -17.24
N TYR A 87 -1.89 -8.95 -16.52
CA TYR A 87 -1.37 -7.64 -16.13
C TYR A 87 -0.15 -7.76 -15.20
N ASP A 88 -0.08 -8.80 -14.37
CA ASP A 88 1.05 -9.02 -13.45
C ASP A 88 2.35 -9.31 -14.21
N ALA A 89 2.29 -10.08 -15.28
CA ALA A 89 3.44 -10.36 -16.15
C ALA A 89 3.94 -9.10 -16.91
N ILE A 90 3.15 -8.03 -16.99
CA ILE A 90 3.61 -6.73 -17.52
C ILE A 90 4.56 -6.04 -16.52
N TYR A 91 4.45 -6.39 -15.23
CA TYR A 91 5.26 -5.85 -14.14
C TYR A 91 6.49 -6.70 -13.80
N GLU A 92 6.58 -7.93 -14.33
CA GLU A 92 7.78 -8.76 -14.22
C GLU A 92 8.91 -8.15 -15.07
N ASP A 93 9.79 -7.37 -14.43
CA ASP A 93 10.93 -6.76 -15.09
C ASP A 93 11.95 -7.82 -15.54
N GLN A 94 12.26 -7.85 -16.84
CA GLN A 94 13.33 -8.65 -17.45
C GLN A 94 14.74 -8.06 -17.23
N ASP A 95 14.86 -6.87 -16.63
CA ASP A 95 16.12 -6.12 -16.56
C ASP A 95 16.45 -5.65 -15.12
N GLU A 96 16.95 -6.56 -14.28
CA GLU A 96 17.60 -6.23 -13.00
C GLU A 96 18.93 -5.46 -13.18
N SER A 97 19.41 -5.32 -14.42
CA SER A 97 20.73 -4.80 -14.78
C SER A 97 20.83 -3.26 -14.77
N ASP A 98 19.72 -2.53 -14.93
CA ASP A 98 19.75 -1.07 -15.18
C ASP A 98 20.08 -0.21 -13.94
N VAL A 99 19.83 -0.69 -12.72
CA VAL A 99 20.04 0.11 -11.50
C VAL A 99 21.54 0.34 -11.23
N THR A 100 22.40 -0.58 -11.66
CA THR A 100 23.86 -0.47 -11.46
C THR A 100 24.54 0.52 -12.41
N MET A 101 23.94 0.80 -13.57
CA MET A 101 24.53 1.61 -14.63
C MET A 101 24.39 3.14 -14.43
N GLN A 102 23.61 3.59 -13.43
CA GLN A 102 23.28 5.03 -13.25
C GLN A 102 23.68 5.63 -11.90
N GLY A 103 24.68 5.06 -11.22
CA GLY A 103 25.15 5.53 -9.90
C GLY A 103 25.55 7.02 -9.84
N SER A 104 26.01 7.60 -10.96
CA SER A 104 26.35 9.03 -11.04
C SER A 104 25.13 9.95 -10.91
N VAL A 105 23.99 9.57 -11.49
CA VAL A 105 22.72 10.32 -11.41
C VAL A 105 22.15 10.27 -10.00
N VAL A 106 22.16 9.09 -9.39
CA VAL A 106 21.73 8.90 -7.99
C VAL A 106 22.61 9.74 -7.03
N THR A 107 23.93 9.70 -7.22
CA THR A 107 24.88 10.45 -6.39
C THR A 107 24.65 11.96 -6.54
N HIS A 108 24.41 12.45 -7.76
CA HIS A 108 24.11 13.86 -8.00
C HIS A 108 22.81 14.30 -7.31
N LEU A 109 21.74 13.53 -7.41
CA LEU A 109 20.47 13.82 -6.72
C LEU A 109 20.61 13.77 -5.20
N ILE A 110 21.37 12.79 -4.69
CA ILE A 110 21.62 12.68 -3.25
C ILE A 110 22.47 13.85 -2.74
N SER A 111 23.34 14.43 -3.56
CA SER A 111 24.08 15.64 -3.19
C SER A 111 23.19 16.88 -2.99
N GLN A 112 21.98 16.87 -3.56
CA GLN A 112 21.02 17.98 -3.45
C GLN A 112 20.12 17.88 -2.21
N VAL A 113 20.09 16.74 -1.52
CA VAL A 113 19.22 16.50 -0.37
C VAL A 113 19.99 16.59 0.95
N LYS A 114 19.37 17.18 1.98
CA LYS A 114 19.92 17.25 3.34
C LYS A 114 19.24 16.21 4.24
N ILE A 115 19.98 15.68 5.21
CA ILE A 115 19.41 14.77 6.22
C ILE A 115 18.23 15.46 6.92
N GLY A 116 17.11 14.75 7.03
CA GLY A 116 15.86 15.22 7.60
C GLY A 116 14.93 15.93 6.61
N MET A 117 15.35 16.17 5.38
CA MET A 117 14.53 16.83 4.36
C MET A 117 13.37 15.94 3.91
N ASP A 118 12.21 16.57 3.65
CA ASP A 118 11.05 15.93 3.04
C ASP A 118 11.32 15.67 1.55
N LEU A 119 11.17 14.41 1.14
CA LEU A 119 11.47 13.94 -0.22
C LEU A 119 10.31 14.07 -1.20
N THR A 120 9.13 14.47 -0.75
CA THR A 120 7.98 14.69 -1.64
C THR A 120 8.23 15.79 -2.68
N LYS A 121 9.16 16.71 -2.39
CA LYS A 121 9.54 17.84 -3.26
C LYS A 121 10.76 17.57 -4.14
N VAL A 122 11.34 16.37 -4.06
CA VAL A 122 12.54 15.99 -4.82
C VAL A 122 12.14 15.07 -5.96
N ALA A 123 12.48 15.46 -7.19
CA ALA A 123 12.28 14.61 -8.36
C ALA A 123 13.27 13.44 -8.29
N LEU A 124 12.74 12.22 -8.30
CA LEU A 124 13.54 11.00 -8.35
C LEU A 124 13.62 10.48 -9.79
N PRO A 125 14.72 9.80 -10.18
CA PRO A 125 14.85 9.26 -11.53
C PRO A 125 13.79 8.19 -11.83
N THR A 126 13.41 8.04 -13.08
CA THR A 126 12.39 7.07 -13.49
C THR A 126 12.81 5.62 -13.30
N PHE A 127 14.11 5.29 -13.35
CA PHE A 127 14.59 3.91 -13.19
C PHE A 127 14.43 3.36 -11.76
N ILE A 128 14.26 4.23 -10.75
CA ILE A 128 13.94 3.79 -9.39
C ILE A 128 12.44 3.68 -9.14
N LEU A 129 11.61 3.98 -10.14
CA LEU A 129 10.17 3.92 -10.04
C LEU A 129 9.64 2.53 -10.38
N GLU A 130 8.62 2.12 -9.65
CA GLU A 130 7.79 0.97 -9.99
C GLU A 130 6.74 1.40 -11.03
N ARG A 131 6.28 0.46 -11.86
CA ARG A 131 5.28 0.72 -12.91
C ARG A 131 3.86 0.98 -12.37
N ARG A 132 3.63 0.69 -11.08
CA ARG A 132 2.33 0.84 -10.41
C ARG A 132 2.22 2.18 -9.68
N SER A 133 1.01 2.74 -9.69
CA SER A 133 0.64 3.86 -8.80
C SER A 133 0.57 3.37 -7.36
N LEU A 134 0.81 4.27 -6.39
CA LEU A 134 0.59 3.94 -4.98
C LEU A 134 -0.85 3.49 -4.70
N LEU A 135 -1.84 3.99 -5.46
CA LEU A 135 -3.25 3.57 -5.33
C LEU A 135 -3.45 2.10 -5.71
N GLU A 136 -2.77 1.65 -6.76
CA GLU A 136 -2.77 0.26 -7.20
C GLU A 136 -2.04 -0.63 -6.19
N MET A 137 -0.91 -0.18 -5.64
CA MET A 137 -0.20 -0.94 -4.58
C MET A 137 -1.06 -1.16 -3.32
N TYR A 138 -2.02 -0.28 -3.01
CA TYR A 138 -2.92 -0.53 -1.87
C TYR A 138 -3.85 -1.73 -2.11
N ALA A 139 -4.07 -2.15 -3.35
CA ALA A 139 -4.79 -3.39 -3.66
C ALA A 139 -4.03 -4.63 -3.17
N ASP A 140 -2.70 -4.56 -2.97
CA ASP A 140 -1.89 -5.66 -2.44
C ASP A 140 -2.33 -6.08 -1.02
N TYR A 141 -3.05 -5.21 -0.27
CA TYR A 141 -3.68 -5.60 1.00
C TYR A 141 -4.69 -6.75 0.84
N LEU A 142 -5.23 -6.92 -0.36
CA LEU A 142 -6.21 -7.94 -0.73
C LEU A 142 -5.62 -9.03 -1.63
N ALA A 143 -4.29 -9.21 -1.63
CA ALA A 143 -3.64 -10.30 -2.35
C ALA A 143 -4.11 -11.71 -1.92
N HIS A 144 -4.62 -11.82 -0.68
CA HIS A 144 -5.27 -13.03 -0.16
C HIS A 144 -6.73 -12.71 0.22
N PRO A 145 -7.62 -12.56 -0.78
CA PRO A 145 -9.00 -12.15 -0.53
C PRO A 145 -9.79 -13.26 0.19
N ASP A 146 -9.39 -14.52 0.04
CA ASP A 146 -9.92 -15.66 0.77
C ASP A 146 -9.71 -15.51 2.29
N LEU A 147 -8.51 -15.10 2.73
CA LEU A 147 -8.20 -14.88 4.13
C LEU A 147 -9.00 -13.72 4.72
N PHE A 148 -9.17 -12.65 3.94
CA PHE A 148 -9.98 -11.50 4.31
C PHE A 148 -11.44 -11.88 4.56
N LEU A 149 -12.05 -12.59 3.59
CA LEU A 149 -13.47 -12.90 3.61
C LEU A 149 -13.83 -13.99 4.63
N LYS A 150 -12.93 -14.94 4.85
CA LYS A 150 -13.10 -16.03 5.83
C LYS A 150 -13.34 -15.53 7.25
N ALA A 151 -12.84 -14.34 7.61
CA ALA A 151 -13.01 -13.78 8.95
C ALA A 151 -14.49 -13.69 9.38
N ASN A 152 -15.40 -13.40 8.46
CA ASN A 152 -16.83 -13.24 8.80
C ASN A 152 -17.56 -14.57 9.03
N ASP A 153 -16.97 -15.68 8.55
CA ASP A 153 -17.55 -17.03 8.68
C ASP A 153 -17.21 -17.67 10.04
N LEU A 154 -16.21 -17.15 10.76
CA LEU A 154 -15.76 -17.69 12.04
C LEU A 154 -16.70 -17.32 13.20
N LYS A 155 -16.93 -18.28 14.10
CA LYS A 155 -18.01 -18.22 15.10
C LYS A 155 -17.59 -17.46 16.35
N THR A 156 -16.37 -17.67 16.83
CA THR A 156 -15.90 -17.04 18.07
C THR A 156 -15.15 -15.73 17.80
N PRO A 157 -15.25 -14.72 18.70
CA PRO A 157 -14.44 -13.50 18.62
C PRO A 157 -12.94 -13.77 18.54
N GLU A 158 -12.46 -14.81 19.22
CA GLU A 158 -11.06 -15.23 19.23
C GLU A 158 -10.59 -15.67 17.84
N GLU A 159 -11.30 -16.61 17.22
CA GLU A 159 -11.00 -17.09 15.87
C GLU A 159 -11.02 -15.94 14.85
N ARG A 160 -11.99 -15.03 14.96
CA ARG A 160 -12.08 -13.84 14.11
C ARG A 160 -10.87 -12.93 14.27
N MET A 161 -10.46 -12.61 15.50
CA MET A 161 -9.25 -11.82 15.75
C MET A 161 -8.02 -12.48 15.12
N VAL A 162 -7.83 -13.79 15.33
CA VAL A 162 -6.69 -14.52 14.78
C VAL A 162 -6.71 -14.51 13.24
N GLN A 163 -7.89 -14.64 12.63
CA GLN A 163 -8.02 -14.56 11.17
C GLN A 163 -7.75 -13.16 10.61
N ILE A 164 -8.18 -12.09 11.29
CA ILE A 164 -7.86 -10.72 10.90
C ILE A 164 -6.35 -10.47 10.99
N VAL A 165 -5.70 -10.92 12.07
CA VAL A 165 -4.24 -10.84 12.22
C VAL A 165 -3.54 -11.61 11.09
N ARG A 166 -4.02 -12.82 10.77
CA ARG A 166 -3.49 -13.63 9.67
C ARG A 166 -3.59 -12.93 8.31
N TRP A 167 -4.76 -12.40 7.97
CA TRP A 167 -4.95 -11.64 6.74
C TRP A 167 -4.01 -10.43 6.70
N TYR A 168 -3.98 -9.63 7.77
CA TYR A 168 -3.16 -8.43 7.82
C TYR A 168 -1.65 -8.72 7.66
N LEU A 169 -1.15 -9.77 8.30
CA LEU A 169 0.26 -10.19 8.16
C LEU A 169 0.57 -10.73 6.76
N SER A 170 -0.41 -11.33 6.08
CA SER A 170 -0.27 -11.79 4.70
C SER A 170 -0.21 -10.64 3.68
N SER A 171 -0.66 -9.44 4.00
CA SER A 171 -0.72 -8.32 3.06
C SER A 171 0.64 -7.72 2.64
N TYR A 172 1.76 -8.09 3.30
CA TYR A 172 3.04 -7.39 3.13
C TYR A 172 4.05 -8.09 2.20
N HIS A 173 3.84 -9.34 1.81
CA HIS A 173 4.73 -10.01 0.84
C HIS A 173 4.33 -9.75 -0.62
N ALA A 174 3.04 -9.48 -0.86
CA ALA A 174 2.49 -9.33 -2.20
C ALA A 174 3.11 -8.13 -2.95
N GLY A 175 3.22 -8.27 -4.28
CA GLY A 175 3.72 -7.23 -5.17
C GLY A 175 5.24 -6.95 -5.08
N ARG A 176 6.02 -7.80 -4.39
CA ARG A 176 7.44 -7.57 -4.11
C ARG A 176 8.36 -8.69 -4.60
N ASN A 177 8.13 -9.15 -5.82
CA ASN A 177 8.88 -10.26 -6.42
C ASN A 177 10.35 -9.90 -6.76
N SER A 178 10.66 -8.60 -6.91
CA SER A 178 12.05 -8.16 -7.13
C SER A 178 12.78 -7.91 -5.81
N ALA A 179 14.04 -8.33 -5.76
CA ALA A 179 14.94 -8.00 -4.65
C ALA A 179 15.28 -6.51 -4.58
N VAL A 180 15.08 -5.78 -5.68
CA VAL A 180 15.40 -4.35 -5.81
C VAL A 180 14.18 -3.51 -5.46
N ALA A 181 14.33 -2.64 -4.46
CA ALA A 181 13.26 -1.72 -4.08
C ALA A 181 13.04 -0.65 -5.13
N LYS A 182 11.79 -0.57 -5.61
CA LYS A 182 11.30 0.51 -6.46
C LYS A 182 10.26 1.34 -5.71
N LYS A 183 10.15 2.61 -6.07
CA LYS A 183 9.18 3.55 -5.49
C LYS A 183 7.95 3.63 -6.41
N PRO A 184 6.72 3.43 -5.91
CA PRO A 184 5.54 3.66 -6.73
C PRO A 184 5.42 5.10 -7.21
N TYR A 185 4.68 5.28 -8.30
CA TYR A 185 4.26 6.62 -8.71
C TYR A 185 3.44 7.29 -7.59
N ASN A 186 3.77 8.55 -7.30
CA ASN A 186 2.99 9.36 -6.38
C ASN A 186 1.70 9.79 -7.08
N PRO A 187 0.51 9.39 -6.60
CA PRO A 187 -0.73 9.67 -7.29
C PRO A 187 -1.01 11.17 -7.38
N ILE A 188 -1.63 11.61 -8.48
CA ILE A 188 -2.12 12.99 -8.61
C ILE A 188 -3.41 13.20 -7.82
N LEU A 189 -3.74 14.44 -7.44
CA LEU A 189 -5.01 14.73 -6.76
C LEU A 189 -6.21 14.28 -7.61
N GLY A 190 -7.13 13.51 -7.01
CA GLY A 190 -8.31 12.98 -7.70
C GLY A 190 -8.03 11.78 -8.61
N GLU A 191 -6.79 11.26 -8.63
CA GLU A 191 -6.51 9.97 -9.26
C GLU A 191 -7.32 8.88 -8.57
N ILE A 192 -7.91 7.99 -9.37
CA ILE A 192 -8.74 6.88 -8.88
C ILE A 192 -8.24 5.57 -9.49
N PHE A 193 -8.05 4.56 -8.65
CA PHE A 193 -7.79 3.19 -9.05
C PHE A 193 -8.96 2.28 -8.65
N ARG A 194 -9.31 1.32 -9.51
CA ARG A 194 -10.44 0.40 -9.31
C ARG A 194 -10.06 -0.99 -9.81
N CYS A 195 -10.37 -2.01 -9.02
CA CYS A 195 -10.24 -3.41 -9.45
C CYS A 195 -11.25 -4.29 -8.71
N HIS A 196 -11.32 -5.57 -9.09
CA HIS A 196 -12.13 -6.57 -8.42
C HIS A 196 -11.44 -7.94 -8.49
N TRP A 197 -11.90 -8.86 -7.64
CA TRP A 197 -11.47 -10.26 -7.63
C TRP A 197 -12.69 -11.17 -7.72
N ASP A 198 -12.58 -12.17 -8.58
CA ASP A 198 -13.36 -13.39 -8.50
C ASP A 198 -12.74 -14.30 -7.45
N VAL A 199 -13.46 -14.62 -6.38
CA VAL A 199 -12.92 -15.42 -5.27
C VAL A 199 -13.48 -16.86 -5.34
N PRO A 200 -12.68 -17.86 -5.77
CA PRO A 200 -13.15 -19.23 -5.90
C PRO A 200 -13.48 -19.86 -4.54
N GLY A 201 -14.48 -20.74 -4.51
CA GLY A 201 -14.77 -21.56 -3.32
C GLY A 201 -15.61 -20.89 -2.23
N ILE A 202 -16.15 -19.70 -2.48
CA ILE A 202 -17.20 -19.13 -1.64
C ILE A 202 -18.50 -19.88 -1.94
N ALA A 203 -18.74 -20.99 -1.23
CA ALA A 203 -20.05 -21.62 -1.20
C ALA A 203 -21.04 -20.63 -0.60
N ILE A 204 -21.93 -20.14 -1.45
CA ILE A 204 -23.11 -19.40 -1.02
C ILE A 204 -23.98 -20.42 -0.29
N GLU A 205 -24.10 -20.30 1.03
CA GLU A 205 -25.26 -20.88 1.72
C GLU A 205 -26.46 -20.14 1.13
N SER A 206 -27.09 -20.73 0.11
CA SER A 206 -28.39 -20.28 -0.35
C SER A 206 -29.27 -20.32 0.88
N GLU A 207 -29.74 -19.15 1.33
CA GLU A 207 -30.88 -19.09 2.24
C GLU A 207 -32.01 -19.85 1.54
N SER A 208 -32.18 -21.11 1.95
CA SER A 208 -33.23 -21.99 1.46
C SER A 208 -34.53 -21.22 1.59
N SER A 209 -35.07 -20.82 0.46
CA SER A 209 -36.36 -20.16 0.32
C SER A 209 -37.45 -21.16 0.68
N ASN A 210 -37.56 -21.48 1.97
CA ASN A 210 -38.80 -21.98 2.53
C ASN A 210 -39.75 -20.79 2.61
N ASN A 211 -40.57 -20.61 1.58
CA ASN A 211 -42.03 -20.67 1.76
C ASN A 211 -42.80 -20.33 0.47
N ILE A 212 -43.63 -21.30 0.08
CA ILE A 212 -45.07 -21.16 -0.15
C ILE A 212 -45.50 -20.13 -1.21
N THR A 213 -45.98 -20.69 -2.33
CA THR A 213 -46.93 -20.13 -3.29
C THR A 213 -47.74 -18.96 -2.72
N SER A 214 -47.36 -17.73 -3.09
CA SER A 214 -48.19 -16.55 -2.90
C SER A 214 -48.27 -15.81 -4.22
N GLN A 215 -49.51 -15.50 -4.57
CA GLN A 215 -49.97 -15.01 -5.87
C GLN A 215 -49.25 -13.72 -6.29
N LYS A 216 -48.99 -13.62 -7.59
CA LYS A 216 -48.63 -12.38 -8.27
C LYS A 216 -49.69 -11.31 -7.98
N ASN A 217 -49.35 -10.32 -7.17
CA ASN A 217 -49.93 -8.98 -7.26
C ASN A 217 -48.81 -8.01 -7.63
N ALA A 218 -48.95 -7.44 -8.82
CA ALA A 218 -48.10 -6.39 -9.32
C ALA A 218 -48.47 -5.09 -8.62
N GLU A 219 -47.70 -4.72 -7.59
CA GLU A 219 -47.67 -3.36 -7.07
C GLU A 219 -46.21 -2.91 -7.03
N ASN A 220 -45.99 -1.69 -7.51
CA ASN A 220 -44.70 -1.06 -7.76
C ASN A 220 -43.84 -0.99 -6.48
N ASP A 221 -43.02 -1.99 -6.23
CA ASP A 221 -41.89 -1.88 -5.33
C ASP A 221 -40.70 -1.39 -6.17
N VAL A 222 -40.42 -0.09 -6.09
CA VAL A 222 -39.16 0.47 -6.59
C VAL A 222 -38.09 -0.08 -5.66
N SER A 223 -37.58 -1.27 -5.97
CA SER A 223 -36.34 -1.75 -5.38
C SER A 223 -35.29 -0.71 -5.71
N ILE A 224 -34.91 0.11 -4.74
CA ILE A 224 -33.74 0.97 -4.84
C ILE A 224 -32.61 -0.02 -5.11
N GLU A 225 -32.18 -0.11 -6.37
CA GLU A 225 -31.00 -0.88 -6.74
C GLU A 225 -29.89 -0.38 -5.82
N GLU A 226 -29.47 -1.22 -4.89
CA GLU A 226 -28.42 -0.89 -3.94
C GLU A 226 -27.13 -0.67 -4.73
N ASP A 227 -26.90 0.61 -5.03
CA ASP A 227 -25.77 1.29 -5.66
C ASP A 227 -24.47 0.45 -5.56
N ASN A 228 -24.13 -0.32 -6.59
CA ASN A 228 -22.85 -1.02 -6.68
C ASN A 228 -21.74 0.00 -6.98
N PRO A 229 -20.71 0.16 -6.12
CA PRO A 229 -19.63 1.12 -6.36
C PRO A 229 -18.87 0.91 -7.68
N LEU A 230 -18.87 -0.32 -8.20
CA LEU A 230 -18.37 -0.66 -9.53
C LEU A 230 -19.53 -1.25 -10.36
N PRO A 231 -20.26 -0.43 -11.15
CA PRO A 231 -21.49 -0.89 -11.82
C PRO A 231 -21.33 -2.09 -12.75
N TRP A 232 -20.11 -2.42 -13.15
CA TRP A 232 -19.77 -3.55 -14.02
C TRP A 232 -19.37 -4.83 -13.26
N THR A 233 -19.48 -4.86 -11.93
CA THR A 233 -19.18 -6.05 -11.12
C THR A 233 -20.45 -6.72 -10.61
N ASP A 234 -20.34 -8.01 -10.33
CA ASP A 234 -21.38 -8.78 -9.69
C ASP A 234 -21.29 -8.68 -8.16
N SER A 235 -22.40 -8.97 -7.48
CA SER A 235 -22.52 -8.84 -6.02
C SER A 235 -21.74 -9.92 -5.22
N ASP A 236 -21.28 -10.97 -5.89
CA ASP A 236 -20.37 -12.00 -5.36
C ASP A 236 -18.89 -11.72 -5.60
N GLN A 237 -18.55 -10.63 -6.29
CA GLN A 237 -17.16 -10.24 -6.43
C GLN A 237 -16.71 -9.38 -5.24
N LEU A 238 -15.42 -9.46 -4.92
CA LEU A 238 -14.76 -8.52 -4.02
C LEU A 238 -14.33 -7.31 -4.85
N ILE A 239 -14.80 -6.12 -4.51
CA ILE A 239 -14.45 -4.88 -5.19
C ILE A 239 -13.41 -4.08 -4.40
N PHE A 240 -12.61 -3.27 -5.09
CA PHE A 240 -11.69 -2.30 -4.50
C PHE A 240 -11.68 -0.98 -5.27
N LEU A 241 -11.63 0.11 -4.52
CA LEU A 241 -11.55 1.49 -4.99
C LEU A 241 -10.52 2.23 -4.14
N ALA A 242 -9.60 2.94 -4.77
CA ALA A 242 -8.67 3.84 -4.10
C ALA A 242 -8.68 5.20 -4.79
N GLU A 243 -8.52 6.26 -4.00
CA GLU A 243 -8.47 7.64 -4.49
C GLU A 243 -7.41 8.45 -3.75
N GLN A 244 -6.73 9.31 -4.48
CA GLN A 244 -5.86 10.32 -3.90
C GLN A 244 -6.68 11.56 -3.51
N VAL A 245 -7.04 11.65 -2.23
CA VAL A 245 -7.93 12.69 -1.70
C VAL A 245 -7.21 13.99 -1.33
N SER A 246 -5.87 13.95 -1.22
CA SER A 246 -5.03 15.14 -1.03
C SER A 246 -3.65 14.92 -1.61
N HIS A 247 -3.03 15.96 -2.17
CA HIS A 247 -1.65 15.91 -2.69
C HIS A 247 -0.63 16.61 -1.77
N HIS A 248 -1.05 17.65 -1.05
CA HIS A 248 -0.21 18.41 -0.11
C HIS A 248 -0.97 18.67 1.20
N PRO A 249 -0.83 17.78 2.20
CA PRO A 249 -0.01 16.56 2.21
C PRO A 249 -0.58 15.41 1.35
N PRO A 250 0.23 14.40 0.96
CA PRO A 250 -0.25 13.27 0.19
C PRO A 250 -1.09 12.32 1.07
N ILE A 251 -2.39 12.25 0.80
CA ILE A 251 -3.34 11.37 1.49
C ILE A 251 -4.09 10.55 0.45
N SER A 252 -4.04 9.24 0.61
CA SER A 252 -4.84 8.29 -0.17
C SER A 252 -5.90 7.68 0.73
N ALA A 253 -7.10 7.47 0.20
CA ALA A 253 -8.16 6.72 0.85
C ALA A 253 -8.56 5.54 -0.03
N PHE A 254 -8.88 4.40 0.57
CA PHE A 254 -9.32 3.24 -0.18
C PHE A 254 -10.40 2.43 0.53
N TYR A 255 -11.17 1.71 -0.25
CA TYR A 255 -12.34 0.95 0.15
C TYR A 255 -12.41 -0.36 -0.62
N ALA A 256 -12.75 -1.43 0.08
CA ALA A 256 -13.12 -2.70 -0.50
C ALA A 256 -14.37 -3.27 0.16
N GLU A 257 -15.13 -4.02 -0.60
CA GLU A 257 -16.37 -4.63 -0.15
C GLU A 257 -16.63 -5.92 -0.90
N HIS A 258 -17.12 -6.92 -0.16
CA HIS A 258 -17.82 -8.04 -0.76
C HIS A 258 -19.22 -8.06 -0.19
N LYS A 259 -20.19 -7.71 -1.05
CA LYS A 259 -21.58 -7.44 -0.66
C LYS A 259 -22.25 -8.67 -0.05
N LYS A 260 -22.27 -9.81 -0.76
CA LYS A 260 -22.87 -11.05 -0.25
C LYS A 260 -22.20 -11.58 1.02
N LYS A 261 -20.86 -11.49 1.12
CA LYS A 261 -20.13 -11.89 2.33
C LYS A 261 -20.29 -10.90 3.48
N LYS A 262 -20.85 -9.71 3.25
CA LYS A 262 -21.09 -8.67 4.25
C LYS A 262 -19.80 -8.30 5.01
N VAL A 263 -18.71 -8.15 4.25
CA VAL A 263 -17.39 -7.72 4.74
C VAL A 263 -16.95 -6.49 3.97
N SER A 264 -16.40 -5.50 4.67
CA SER A 264 -15.77 -4.35 4.03
C SER A 264 -14.47 -3.96 4.71
N PHE A 265 -13.61 -3.26 3.97
CA PHE A 265 -12.36 -2.70 4.45
C PHE A 265 -12.28 -1.25 3.97
N CYS A 266 -12.04 -0.31 4.88
CA CYS A 266 -11.77 1.08 4.50
C CYS A 266 -10.47 1.55 5.16
N ALA A 267 -9.72 2.41 4.49
CA ALA A 267 -8.52 2.99 5.07
C ALA A 267 -8.26 4.38 4.53
N SER A 268 -7.51 5.15 5.32
CA SER A 268 -6.86 6.37 4.86
C SER A 268 -5.40 6.36 5.32
N VAL A 269 -4.50 6.77 4.43
CA VAL A 269 -3.06 6.75 4.67
C VAL A 269 -2.46 8.07 4.21
N TRP A 270 -1.93 8.82 5.16
CA TRP A 270 -1.04 9.94 4.94
C TRP A 270 0.41 9.44 5.00
N THR A 271 1.16 9.63 3.92
CA THR A 271 2.60 9.30 3.89
C THR A 271 3.46 10.52 4.26
N LYS A 272 4.39 10.33 5.20
CA LYS A 272 5.40 11.33 5.57
C LYS A 272 6.78 10.78 5.28
N SER A 273 7.46 11.33 4.27
CA SER A 273 8.78 10.90 3.86
C SER A 273 9.90 11.72 4.52
N LYS A 274 11.00 11.07 4.90
CA LYS A 274 12.22 11.70 5.42
C LYS A 274 13.46 11.09 4.80
N PHE A 275 14.38 11.93 4.34
CA PHE A 275 15.71 11.50 3.93
C PHE A 275 16.62 11.28 5.14
N LEU A 276 17.27 10.12 5.21
CA LEU A 276 18.14 9.71 6.32
C LEU A 276 19.60 9.47 5.88
N GLY A 277 20.04 10.07 4.76
CA GLY A 277 21.38 9.85 4.21
C GLY A 277 21.43 8.63 3.30
N LEU A 278 21.77 7.45 3.84
CA LEU A 278 21.81 6.20 3.06
C LEU A 278 20.47 5.46 3.02
N SER A 279 19.40 6.13 3.48
CA SER A 279 18.07 5.55 3.54
C SER A 279 17.00 6.62 3.39
N VAL A 280 15.82 6.18 3.00
CA VAL A 280 14.58 6.96 3.02
C VAL A 280 13.64 6.28 4.01
N ALA A 281 13.04 7.06 4.91
CA ALA A 281 11.94 6.60 5.77
C ALA A 281 10.62 7.15 5.25
N VAL A 282 9.58 6.33 5.28
CA VAL A 282 8.20 6.69 4.97
C VAL A 282 7.33 6.25 6.13
N HIS A 283 6.82 7.21 6.88
CA HIS A 283 5.87 6.94 7.94
C HIS A 283 4.47 6.91 7.35
N HIS A 284 3.76 5.81 7.58
CA HIS A 284 2.37 5.64 7.19
C HIS A 284 1.48 6.04 8.36
N VAL A 285 0.89 7.23 8.29
CA VAL A 285 -0.01 7.77 9.31
C VAL A 285 -1.44 7.57 8.86
N GLY A 286 -2.24 6.87 9.65
CA GLY A 286 -3.62 6.57 9.30
C GLY A 286 -4.08 5.26 9.90
N GLN A 287 -5.27 4.83 9.50
CA GLN A 287 -5.89 3.61 10.01
C GLN A 287 -6.65 2.88 8.91
N GLY A 288 -6.64 1.56 9.01
CA GLY A 288 -7.53 0.65 8.29
C GLY A 288 -8.62 0.14 9.23
N ILE A 289 -9.83 -0.05 8.71
CA ILE A 289 -10.98 -0.57 9.46
C ILE A 289 -11.62 -1.68 8.63
N VAL A 290 -11.48 -2.92 9.12
CA VAL A 290 -12.25 -4.06 8.60
C VAL A 290 -13.56 -4.16 9.36
N ARG A 291 -14.67 -4.27 8.64
CA ARG A 291 -16.00 -4.46 9.22
C ARG A 291 -16.53 -5.84 8.90
N LEU A 292 -16.86 -6.58 9.96
CA LEU A 292 -17.53 -7.88 9.88
C LEU A 292 -19.01 -7.66 10.21
N LEU A 293 -19.81 -7.34 9.20
CA LEU A 293 -21.17 -6.82 9.40
C LEU A 293 -22.12 -7.85 10.02
N LYS A 294 -21.88 -9.16 9.81
CA LYS A 294 -22.63 -10.25 10.45
C LYS A 294 -22.53 -10.21 11.97
N HIS A 295 -21.36 -9.81 12.48
CA HIS A 295 -21.05 -9.76 13.91
C HIS A 295 -21.17 -8.34 14.49
N LYS A 296 -21.38 -7.33 13.64
CA LYS A 296 -21.35 -5.90 14.01
C LYS A 296 -20.02 -5.48 14.66
N GLU A 297 -18.92 -6.04 14.15
CA GLU A 297 -17.57 -5.82 14.66
C GLU A 297 -16.74 -4.98 13.71
N GLU A 298 -15.85 -4.17 14.30
CA GLU A 298 -14.86 -3.37 13.57
C GLU A 298 -13.46 -3.70 14.10
N TYR A 299 -12.54 -3.97 13.19
CA TYR A 299 -11.14 -4.24 13.49
C TYR A 299 -10.31 -3.09 12.95
N ILE A 300 -9.79 -2.27 13.87
CA ILE A 300 -9.06 -1.04 13.57
C ILE A 300 -7.56 -1.35 13.62
N SER A 301 -6.87 -1.18 12.50
CA SER A 301 -5.44 -1.42 12.35
C SER A 301 -4.68 -0.14 12.02
N THR A 302 -3.45 -0.02 12.52
CA THR A 302 -2.46 0.98 12.04
C THR A 302 -1.57 0.36 10.95
N PHE A 303 -0.54 1.07 10.49
CA PHE A 303 0.37 0.61 9.42
C PHE A 303 1.84 0.72 9.87
N PRO A 304 2.73 -0.20 9.47
CA PRO A 304 4.15 -0.08 9.75
C PRO A 304 4.75 1.08 8.94
N SER A 305 5.92 1.56 9.34
CA SER A 305 6.72 2.47 8.50
C SER A 305 7.52 1.67 7.46
N GLY A 306 7.69 2.24 6.27
CA GLY A 306 8.55 1.70 5.22
C GLY A 306 9.91 2.40 5.19
N TYR A 307 10.96 1.65 4.88
CA TYR A 307 12.32 2.17 4.74
C TYR A 307 12.93 1.67 3.42
N GLY A 308 13.29 2.60 2.54
CA GLY A 308 14.16 2.32 1.41
C GLY A 308 15.61 2.39 1.88
N ARG A 309 16.27 1.25 2.01
CA ARG A 309 17.67 1.14 2.47
C ARG A 309 18.62 1.12 1.28
N SER A 310 19.88 1.47 1.50
CA SER A 310 20.96 1.33 0.51
C SER A 310 20.70 2.06 -0.83
N ILE A 311 20.10 3.25 -0.75
CA ILE A 311 19.68 4.02 -1.94
C ILE A 311 20.83 4.47 -2.86
N LEU A 312 22.09 4.43 -2.41
CA LEU A 312 23.28 4.70 -3.22
C LEU A 312 23.88 3.45 -3.88
N THR A 313 23.37 2.25 -3.56
CA THR A 313 23.83 0.99 -4.13
C THR A 313 22.65 0.20 -4.69
N VAL A 314 22.36 -0.99 -4.16
CA VAL A 314 21.18 -1.77 -4.53
C VAL A 314 20.12 -1.53 -3.46
N PRO A 315 19.06 -0.75 -3.77
CA PRO A 315 18.06 -0.40 -2.78
C PRO A 315 17.22 -1.63 -2.41
N TRP A 316 16.81 -1.71 -1.14
CA TRP A 316 15.91 -2.77 -0.66
C TRP A 316 14.90 -2.22 0.37
N ILE A 317 13.71 -2.83 0.43
CA ILE A 317 12.63 -2.40 1.33
C ILE A 317 12.76 -3.07 2.69
N GLU A 318 12.58 -2.29 3.73
CA GLU A 318 12.45 -2.76 5.09
C GLU A 318 11.17 -2.17 5.72
N LEU A 319 10.43 -2.98 6.47
CA LEU A 319 9.31 -2.52 7.27
C LEU A 319 9.76 -2.40 8.73
N GLY A 320 9.25 -1.39 9.43
CA GLY A 320 9.63 -1.14 10.81
C GLY A 320 8.57 -0.44 11.64
N GLY A 321 8.61 -0.70 12.95
CA GLY A 321 7.79 -0.04 13.97
C GLY A 321 6.57 -0.85 14.38
N THR A 322 5.86 -0.27 15.35
CA THR A 322 4.74 -0.92 16.03
C THR A 322 3.43 -0.68 15.31
N VAL A 323 2.65 -1.75 15.18
CA VAL A 323 1.30 -1.78 14.65
C VAL A 323 0.36 -2.34 15.71
N THR A 324 -0.87 -1.83 15.75
CA THR A 324 -1.92 -2.40 16.61
C THR A 324 -3.13 -2.77 15.78
N ILE A 325 -3.78 -3.89 16.10
CA ILE A 325 -5.11 -4.26 15.60
C ILE A 325 -6.04 -4.38 16.80
N LYS A 326 -7.17 -3.68 16.80
CA LYS A 326 -8.10 -3.64 17.96
C LYS A 326 -9.52 -3.86 17.50
N CYS A 327 -10.27 -4.67 18.26
CA CYS A 327 -11.72 -4.81 18.10
C CYS A 327 -12.42 -4.24 19.35
N PRO A 328 -12.93 -2.99 19.29
CA PRO A 328 -13.58 -2.35 20.45
C PRO A 328 -14.77 -3.14 21.00
N GLN A 329 -15.53 -3.80 20.14
CA GLN A 329 -16.75 -4.53 20.48
C GLN A 329 -16.48 -5.77 21.33
N THR A 330 -15.37 -6.46 21.06
CA THR A 330 -15.01 -7.72 21.74
C THR A 330 -13.92 -7.53 22.78
N GLY A 331 -13.17 -6.44 22.71
CA GLY A 331 -12.02 -6.15 23.59
C GLY A 331 -10.74 -6.89 23.23
N TYR A 332 -10.74 -7.72 22.18
CA TYR A 332 -9.54 -8.36 21.67
C TYR A 332 -8.62 -7.33 21.01
N HIS A 333 -7.32 -7.55 21.11
CA HIS A 333 -6.33 -6.75 20.40
C HIS A 333 -5.08 -7.56 20.07
N CYS A 334 -4.29 -7.05 19.14
CA CYS A 334 -3.00 -7.57 18.77
C CYS A 334 -2.00 -6.43 18.65
N ASP A 335 -0.83 -6.62 19.25
CA ASP A 335 0.33 -5.75 19.07
C ASP A 335 1.34 -6.46 18.17
N ILE A 336 1.78 -5.78 17.12
CA ILE A 336 2.69 -6.30 16.10
C ILE A 336 3.91 -5.38 16.06
N GLU A 337 5.11 -5.95 16.07
CA GLU A 337 6.37 -5.23 15.87
C GLU A 337 7.04 -5.71 14.59
N PHE A 338 7.21 -4.79 13.64
CA PHE A 338 8.07 -4.99 12.49
C PHE A 338 9.49 -4.58 12.86
N HIS A 339 10.41 -5.54 12.89
CA HIS A 339 11.78 -5.30 13.34
C HIS A 339 12.63 -4.82 12.17
N THR A 340 13.20 -3.62 12.31
CA THR A 340 14.29 -3.19 11.44
C THR A 340 15.55 -4.00 11.76
N LYS A 341 16.37 -4.25 10.75
CA LYS A 341 17.63 -4.98 10.87
C LYS A 341 18.53 -4.31 11.92
N PRO A 342 18.96 -5.04 12.97
CA PRO A 342 19.90 -4.51 13.95
C PRO A 342 21.24 -4.13 13.32
N PHE A 343 21.94 -3.17 13.94
CA PHE A 343 23.28 -2.76 13.50
C PHE A 343 24.32 -3.88 13.59
N TYR A 344 24.16 -4.82 14.53
CA TYR A 344 25.07 -5.95 14.74
C TYR A 344 24.36 -7.28 14.48
N GLY A 345 24.64 -7.90 13.32
CA GLY A 345 24.09 -9.19 12.94
C GLY A 345 22.55 -9.24 12.88
N GLY A 346 22.01 -10.43 12.65
CA GLY A 346 20.57 -10.67 12.63
C GLY A 346 19.94 -10.78 11.25
N LYS A 347 18.73 -11.33 11.24
CA LYS A 347 17.92 -11.54 10.03
C LYS A 347 17.16 -10.27 9.64
N LYS A 348 16.95 -10.08 8.33
CA LYS A 348 16.05 -9.04 7.81
C LYS A 348 14.58 -9.45 8.02
N HIS A 349 13.68 -8.49 7.85
CA HIS A 349 12.24 -8.71 7.71
C HIS A 349 11.53 -9.40 8.89
N ARG A 350 12.16 -9.41 10.07
CA ARG A 350 11.60 -10.10 11.23
C ARG A 350 10.34 -9.39 11.74
N ILE A 351 9.36 -10.19 12.16
CA ILE A 351 8.16 -9.72 12.85
C ILE A 351 7.94 -10.50 14.14
N THR A 352 7.30 -9.84 15.10
CA THR A 352 6.70 -10.49 16.26
C THR A 352 5.31 -9.92 16.49
N ALA A 353 4.34 -10.75 16.84
CA ALA A 353 3.02 -10.29 17.23
C ALA A 353 2.51 -11.04 18.45
N GLU A 354 1.76 -10.35 19.30
CA GLU A 354 1.11 -10.90 20.47
C GLU A 354 -0.38 -10.59 20.39
N VAL A 355 -1.23 -11.60 20.55
CA VAL A 355 -2.69 -11.47 20.52
C VAL A 355 -3.25 -11.70 21.91
N PHE A 356 -4.10 -10.76 22.34
CA PHE A 356 -4.63 -10.67 23.69
C PHE A 356 -6.15 -10.78 23.68
N GLY A 357 -6.65 -11.49 24.68
CA GLY A 357 -8.08 -11.55 24.96
C GLY A 357 -8.58 -10.28 25.64
N PRO A 358 -9.89 -10.17 25.85
CA PRO A 358 -10.49 -9.01 26.49
C PRO A 358 -9.96 -8.84 27.91
N LYS A 359 -9.38 -7.68 28.19
CA LYS A 359 -8.86 -7.30 29.51
C LYS A 359 -7.76 -8.23 30.05
N THR A 360 -7.12 -9.04 29.21
CA THR A 360 -5.98 -9.89 29.62
C THR A 360 -4.65 -9.18 29.35
N LYS A 361 -3.69 -9.30 30.27
CA LYS A 361 -2.30 -8.85 30.05
C LYS A 361 -1.42 -9.92 29.42
N LYS A 362 -1.83 -11.19 29.55
CA LYS A 362 -1.13 -12.32 28.94
C LYS A 362 -1.74 -12.57 27.57
N SER A 363 -0.88 -12.68 26.56
CA SER A 363 -1.27 -13.10 25.22
C SER A 363 -1.65 -14.58 25.24
N PHE A 364 -2.65 -14.93 24.42
CA PHE A 364 -3.02 -16.33 24.18
C PHE A 364 -2.37 -16.89 22.92
N LEU A 365 -1.86 -16.01 22.05
CA LEU A 365 -1.16 -16.36 20.82
C LEU A 365 0.03 -15.42 20.62
N SER A 366 1.20 -16.01 20.40
CA SER A 366 2.42 -15.33 19.96
C SER A 366 2.76 -15.76 18.54
N ILE A 367 3.16 -14.82 17.69
CA ILE A 367 3.54 -15.05 16.31
C ILE A 367 4.95 -14.51 16.10
N SER A 368 5.81 -15.26 15.43
CA SER A 368 7.15 -14.78 15.07
C SER A 368 7.60 -15.35 13.72
N GLY A 369 8.41 -14.59 13.00
CA GLY A 369 8.92 -15.03 11.70
C GLY A 369 9.39 -13.88 10.83
N GLU A 370 9.24 -14.04 9.52
CA GLU A 370 9.67 -13.08 8.50
C GLU A 370 8.47 -12.68 7.62
N TRP A 371 8.24 -11.37 7.40
CA TRP A 371 7.03 -10.89 6.71
C TRP A 371 6.98 -11.17 5.21
N ASN A 372 8.14 -11.35 4.60
CA ASN A 372 8.29 -11.83 3.23
C ASN A 372 8.57 -13.34 3.19
N GLY A 373 8.26 -14.04 4.28
CA GLY A 373 8.77 -15.36 4.63
C GLY A 373 7.73 -16.27 5.28
N SER A 374 8.24 -17.20 6.09
CA SER A 374 7.42 -18.01 6.99
C SER A 374 7.23 -17.33 8.34
N MET A 375 6.02 -17.46 8.88
CA MET A 375 5.71 -17.12 10.28
C MET A 375 5.13 -18.33 11.01
N GLU A 376 5.47 -18.44 12.29
CA GLU A 376 5.01 -19.50 13.19
C GLU A 376 4.15 -18.91 14.31
N ALA A 377 3.03 -19.58 14.59
CA ALA A 377 2.14 -19.32 15.71
C ALA A 377 2.45 -20.23 16.91
N LYS A 378 2.43 -19.66 18.12
CA LYS A 378 2.55 -20.37 19.40
C LYS A 378 1.37 -20.02 20.30
N TRP A 379 0.53 -21.01 20.58
CA TRP A 379 -0.64 -20.88 21.45
C TRP A 379 -0.28 -21.10 22.91
N ALA A 380 -0.88 -20.33 23.81
CA ALA A 380 -0.60 -20.38 25.24
C ALA A 380 -1.35 -21.50 25.97
N ASP A 381 -1.48 -22.69 25.37
CA ASP A 381 -2.28 -23.80 25.91
C ASP A 381 -1.41 -24.99 26.36
N GLY A 382 -0.56 -24.75 27.36
CA GLY A 382 -0.11 -25.70 28.39
C GLY A 382 0.49 -27.09 28.07
N VAL A 383 0.34 -27.71 26.89
CA VAL A 383 0.67 -29.14 26.67
C VAL A 383 1.27 -29.47 25.30
N SER A 384 1.14 -28.64 24.26
CA SER A 384 1.81 -28.94 22.97
C SER A 384 1.99 -27.73 22.05
N PHE A 385 3.14 -27.70 21.36
CA PHE A 385 3.40 -26.74 20.29
C PHE A 385 2.74 -27.25 19.00
N SER A 386 1.64 -26.62 18.59
CA SER A 386 1.12 -26.76 17.23
C SER A 386 1.75 -25.68 16.36
N THR A 387 2.82 -26.02 15.64
CA THR A 387 3.38 -25.14 14.61
C THR A 387 2.44 -25.18 13.40
N SER A 388 1.65 -24.13 13.22
CA SER A 388 0.96 -23.89 11.96
C SER A 388 1.71 -22.79 11.20
N LYS A 389 2.08 -23.08 9.95
CA LYS A 389 2.55 -22.03 9.03
C LYS A 389 1.38 -21.08 8.81
N ILE A 390 1.53 -19.84 9.26
CA ILE A 390 0.54 -18.78 8.99
C ILE A 390 0.49 -18.51 7.48
N SER A 391 1.61 -18.76 6.80
CA SER A 391 1.74 -18.81 5.36
C SER A 391 1.92 -20.26 4.87
N ASN A 392 0.85 -20.87 4.35
CA ASN A 392 1.01 -21.73 3.17
C ASN A 392 1.19 -20.82 1.94
N ILE A 393 2.13 -19.86 2.02
CA ILE A 393 2.61 -19.15 0.85
C ILE A 393 3.67 -20.10 0.30
N VAL A 394 3.21 -21.00 -0.56
CA VAL A 394 4.10 -21.72 -1.47
C VAL A 394 4.63 -20.63 -2.40
N TYR A 395 5.95 -20.43 -2.40
CA TYR A 395 6.62 -19.59 -3.39
C TYR A 395 6.54 -20.22 -4.77
#